data_AF-A0A3B8K3E0-F1
#
_entry.id   AF-A0A3B8K3E0-F1
#
_cell.length_a   1.000
_cell.length_b   1.000
_cell.length_c   1.000
_cell.angle_alpha   90.00
_cell.angle_beta   90.00
_cell.angle_gamma   90.00
#
_symmetry.space_group_name_H-M   'P 1'
#
loop_
_entity.id
_entity.type
_entity.pdbx_description
1 polymer ?
#
loop_
_entity_poly.entity_id
_entity_poly.type
_entity_poly.pdbx_seq_one_letter_code
_entity_poly.pdbx_strand_id
1 'polypeptide(L)'
;MQISWRERIRGAAKWLYPGLGVKRWFLIVLLGLLLFMSGLFFLWTEGIILTEKIKLVTSFLSAFSPHPGWSFLLLLSGILLLFWGLQQMGNAIAGILLPNHGRRLVEKLYSRRYLEKGPKIVAIGGGTGLSVLLRGLKEYTTNITAVVTVTDDGGSSGRLRDEMGMLPPGDIRNCLLALSDTGPLLEQLFQHRFKGSEGLEGHSFGNLFLAAMT
;
A
#
# COMPACT_ATOMS: atom_id res chain seq x y z
N MET A 1 -18.24 22.84 6.90
CA MET A 1 -17.67 22.20 8.12
C MET A 1 -16.37 22.90 8.49
N GLN A 2 -16.41 23.87 9.41
CA GLN A 2 -15.19 24.53 9.90
C GLN A 2 -14.59 23.68 11.03
N ILE A 3 -13.47 23.00 10.74
CA ILE A 3 -12.72 22.27 11.76
C ILE A 3 -12.16 23.31 12.74
N SER A 4 -12.57 23.22 14.01
CA SER A 4 -12.11 24.12 15.07
C SER A 4 -10.59 24.04 15.21
N TRP A 5 -9.93 25.20 15.35
CA TRP A 5 -8.47 25.29 15.54
C TRP A 5 -7.95 24.37 16.65
N ARG A 6 -8.77 24.11 17.67
CA ARG A 6 -8.47 23.19 18.78
C ARG A 6 -8.37 21.73 18.35
N GLU A 7 -9.12 21.30 17.35
CA GLU A 7 -9.08 19.93 16.82
C GLU A 7 -7.85 19.70 15.95
N ARG A 8 -7.44 20.71 15.18
CA ARG A 8 -6.18 20.69 14.40
C ARG A 8 -4.96 20.54 15.32
N ILE A 9 -4.95 21.27 16.45
CA ILE A 9 -3.87 21.18 17.45
C ILE A 9 -3.85 19.80 18.11
N ARG A 10 -5.00 19.25 18.51
CA ARG A 10 -5.06 17.89 19.09
C ARG A 10 -4.67 16.81 18.07
N GLY A 11 -5.00 16.99 16.80
CA GLY A 11 -4.57 16.14 15.70
C GLY A 11 -3.05 16.19 15.48
N ALA A 12 -2.46 17.39 15.52
CA ALA A 12 -1.01 17.57 15.42
C ALA A 12 -0.28 16.98 16.65
N ALA A 13 -0.85 17.12 17.85
CA ALA A 13 -0.29 16.53 19.07
C ALA A 13 -0.23 14.99 19.03
N LYS A 14 -1.09 14.34 18.23
CA LYS A 14 -1.04 12.89 18.04
C LYS A 14 0.28 12.41 17.41
N TRP A 15 0.97 13.25 16.66
CA TRP A 15 2.28 12.95 16.08
C TRP A 15 3.41 12.90 17.12
N LEU A 16 3.17 13.45 18.31
CA LEU A 16 4.10 13.41 19.45
C LEU A 16 3.86 12.20 20.37
N TYR A 17 2.85 11.36 20.11
CA TYR A 17 2.59 10.18 20.93
C TYR A 17 3.75 9.16 20.87
N PRO A 18 4.10 8.52 22.00
CA PRO A 18 5.11 7.47 22.03
C PRO A 18 4.63 6.23 21.26
N GLY A 19 5.41 5.79 20.27
CA GLY A 19 5.13 4.60 19.44
C GLY A 19 5.45 4.78 17.95
N LEU A 20 5.38 6.02 17.44
CA LEU A 20 5.54 6.33 16.00
C LEU A 20 7.00 6.49 15.54
N GLY A 21 7.98 6.57 16.44
CA GLY A 21 9.40 6.76 16.09
C GLY A 21 9.78 8.14 15.51
N VAL A 22 8.82 8.90 14.97
CA VAL A 22 9.01 10.22 14.32
C VAL A 22 9.55 11.29 15.28
N LYS A 23 9.22 11.22 16.58
CA LYS A 23 9.63 12.22 17.58
C LYS A 23 11.15 12.43 17.69
N ARG A 24 11.94 11.37 17.51
CA ARG A 24 13.42 11.44 17.62
C ARG A 24 14.00 12.22 16.45
N TRP A 25 13.47 12.00 15.25
CA TRP A 25 13.90 12.68 14.03
C TRP A 25 13.43 14.13 14.01
N PHE A 26 12.24 14.43 14.51
CA PHE A 26 11.77 15.80 14.69
C PHE A 26 12.71 16.62 15.59
N LEU A 27 13.18 16.05 16.69
CA LEU A 27 14.16 16.70 17.57
C LEU A 27 15.51 16.95 16.87
N ILE A 28 15.96 16.02 16.02
CA ILE A 28 17.20 16.18 15.23
C ILE A 28 17.05 17.29 14.20
N VAL A 29 15.90 17.38 13.50
CA VAL A 29 15.62 18.47 12.55
C VAL A 29 15.56 19.82 13.29
N LEU A 30 14.90 19.88 14.45
CA LEU A 30 14.84 21.10 15.26
C LEU A 30 16.24 21.55 15.71
N LEU A 31 17.07 20.61 16.18
CA LEU A 31 18.46 20.87 16.55
C LEU A 31 19.29 21.37 15.35
N GLY A 32 19.16 20.72 14.19
CA GLY A 32 19.83 21.13 12.96
C GLY A 32 19.42 22.53 12.52
N LEU A 33 18.14 22.89 12.69
CA LEU A 33 17.62 24.22 12.37
C LEU A 33 18.20 25.28 13.32
N LEU A 34 18.28 24.99 14.62
CA LEU A 34 18.90 25.88 15.60
C LEU A 34 20.39 26.12 15.30
N LEU A 35 21.13 25.07 14.94
CA LEU A 35 22.54 25.16 14.55
C LEU A 35 22.75 25.92 13.24
N PHE A 36 21.87 25.70 12.27
CA PHE A 36 21.89 26.44 11.01
C PHE A 36 21.62 27.93 11.23
N MET A 37 20.62 28.27 12.05
CA MET A 37 20.28 29.65 12.39
C MET A 37 21.38 30.34 13.20
N SER A 38 22.04 29.64 14.13
CA SER A 38 23.17 30.20 14.87
C SER A 38 24.38 30.41 13.94
N GLY A 39 24.68 29.48 13.02
CA GLY A 39 25.72 29.64 12.01
C GLY A 39 25.50 30.86 11.10
N LEU A 40 24.27 31.08 10.63
CA LEU A 40 23.90 32.27 9.86
C LEU A 40 24.02 33.57 10.66
N PHE A 41 23.60 33.55 11.93
CA PHE A 41 23.71 34.70 12.82
C PHE A 41 25.18 35.13 13.01
N PHE A 42 26.08 34.17 13.23
CA PHE A 42 27.51 34.46 13.37
C PHE A 42 28.14 34.98 12.07
N LEU A 43 27.78 34.45 10.89
CA LEU A 43 28.23 34.98 9.61
C LEU A 43 27.74 36.42 9.37
N TRP A 44 26.49 36.71 9.74
CA TRP A 44 25.92 38.05 9.62
C TRP A 44 26.62 39.04 10.56
N THR A 45 26.96 38.64 11.79
CA THR A 45 27.71 39.49 12.73
C THR A 45 29.14 39.77 12.27
N GLU A 46 29.84 38.80 11.69
CA GLU A 46 31.18 39.03 11.08
C GLU A 46 31.12 40.03 9.91
N GLY A 47 30.06 39.97 9.10
CA GLY A 47 29.82 40.94 8.03
C GLY A 47 29.54 42.37 8.51
N ILE A 48 29.02 42.53 9.74
CA ILE A 48 28.71 43.84 10.35
C ILE A 48 29.96 44.47 11.01
N ILE A 49 30.92 43.67 11.48
CA ILE A 49 32.17 44.16 12.13
C ILE A 49 32.99 45.06 11.19
N LEU A 50 32.77 45.02 9.87
CA LEU A 50 33.37 45.92 8.88
C LEU A 50 32.81 47.37 8.92
N THR A 51 31.70 47.61 9.61
CA THR A 51 31.08 48.94 9.71
C THR A 51 31.25 49.48 11.14
N GLU A 52 32.20 50.40 11.33
CA GLU A 52 32.64 50.90 12.65
C GLU A 52 31.57 51.63 13.50
N LYS A 53 30.53 50.97 14.03
CA LYS A 53 29.62 51.66 14.97
C LYS A 53 29.12 50.92 16.21
N ILE A 54 29.48 49.66 16.48
CA ILE A 54 28.99 49.00 17.71
C ILE A 54 30.06 48.14 18.39
N LYS A 55 31.10 48.78 18.96
CA LYS A 55 32.20 48.11 19.69
C LYS A 55 31.80 47.58 21.09
N LEU A 56 30.66 48.02 21.66
CA LEU A 56 30.27 47.68 23.03
C LEU A 56 29.41 46.39 23.14
N VAL A 57 28.64 46.06 22.10
CA VAL A 57 27.84 44.83 22.03
C VAL A 57 28.64 43.67 21.42
N THR A 58 29.52 43.97 20.45
CA THR A 58 30.34 42.95 19.78
C THR A 58 31.47 42.41 20.67
N SER A 59 31.98 43.17 21.63
CA SER A 59 33.08 42.76 22.52
C SER A 59 32.70 41.68 23.54
N PHE A 60 31.44 41.66 23.99
CA PHE A 60 30.92 40.61 24.88
C PHE A 60 30.67 39.29 24.14
N LEU A 61 30.26 39.34 22.86
CA LEU A 61 30.07 38.14 22.03
C LEU A 61 31.38 37.63 21.38
N SER A 62 32.32 38.52 21.04
CA SER A 62 33.59 38.15 20.42
C SER A 62 34.53 37.38 21.35
N ALA A 63 34.29 37.42 22.67
CA ALA A 63 35.03 36.62 23.65
C ALA A 63 34.76 35.11 23.52
N PHE A 64 33.64 34.71 22.91
CA PHE A 64 33.22 33.30 22.89
C PHE A 64 33.48 32.56 21.56
N SER A 65 33.73 33.25 20.43
CA SER A 65 34.22 32.57 19.21
C SER A 65 34.74 33.53 18.10
N PRO A 66 36.04 33.86 18.07
CA PRO A 66 36.61 34.81 17.12
C PRO A 66 37.34 34.13 15.94
N HIS A 67 36.86 33.01 15.41
CA HIS A 67 37.45 32.39 14.21
C HIS A 67 36.39 32.10 13.14
N PRO A 68 36.49 32.73 11.95
CA PRO A 68 35.55 32.55 10.83
C PRO A 68 35.34 31.08 10.44
N GLY A 69 36.30 30.20 10.72
CA GLY A 69 36.16 28.76 10.44
C GLY A 69 35.05 28.07 11.23
N TRP A 70 34.77 28.50 12.47
CA TRP A 70 33.74 27.85 13.30
C TRP A 70 32.32 28.11 12.83
N SER A 71 32.06 29.27 12.22
CA SER A 71 30.74 29.56 11.64
C SER A 71 30.44 28.68 10.43
N PHE A 72 31.45 28.43 9.57
CA PHE A 72 31.34 27.47 8.48
C PHE A 72 31.12 26.03 8.99
N LEU A 73 31.84 25.61 10.04
CA LEU A 73 31.67 24.27 10.63
C LEU A 73 30.28 24.10 11.27
N LEU A 74 29.77 25.11 11.98
CA LEU A 74 28.42 25.12 12.56
C LEU A 74 27.35 25.08 11.48
N LEU A 75 27.52 25.88 10.41
CA LEU A 75 26.57 25.90 9.30
C LEU A 75 26.56 24.56 8.55
N LEU A 76 27.74 23.99 8.26
CA LEU A 76 27.87 22.68 7.62
C LEU A 76 27.25 21.57 8.48
N SER A 77 27.54 21.55 9.79
CA SER A 77 26.93 20.56 10.70
C SER A 77 25.41 20.72 10.82
N GLY A 78 24.90 21.96 10.83
CA GLY A 78 23.47 22.25 10.78
C GLY A 78 22.80 21.72 9.51
N ILE A 79 23.40 21.94 8.34
CA ILE A 79 22.91 21.41 7.06
C ILE A 79 22.92 19.87 7.07
N LEU A 80 24.00 19.25 7.52
CA LEU A 80 24.12 17.78 7.57
C LEU A 80 23.05 17.16 8.49
N LEU A 81 22.81 17.75 9.66
CA LEU A 81 21.78 17.30 10.59
C LEU A 81 20.37 17.52 10.06
N LEU A 82 20.11 18.63 9.37
CA LEU A 82 18.84 18.89 8.70
C LEU A 82 18.58 17.86 7.61
N PHE A 83 19.57 17.62 6.74
CA PHE A 83 19.44 16.65 5.66
C PHE A 83 19.21 15.23 6.20
N TRP A 84 20.02 14.81 7.18
CA TRP A 84 19.89 13.50 7.81
C TRP A 84 18.56 13.34 8.55
N GLY A 85 18.14 14.36 9.30
CA GLY A 85 16.87 14.38 10.03
C GLY A 85 15.66 14.32 9.09
N LEU A 86 15.68 15.06 7.98
CA LEU A 86 14.60 15.06 6.99
C LEU A 86 14.49 13.73 6.25
N GLN A 87 15.62 13.13 5.84
CA GLN A 87 15.61 11.80 5.21
C GLN A 87 15.01 10.74 6.15
N GLN A 88 15.43 10.73 7.41
CA GLN A 88 14.98 9.73 8.36
C GLN A 88 13.52 9.94 8.79
N MET A 89 13.05 11.18 8.82
CA MET A 89 11.63 11.48 9.01
C MET A 89 10.80 10.96 7.84
N GLY A 90 11.28 11.12 6.59
CA GLY A 90 10.68 10.54 5.40
C GLY A 90 10.59 9.02 5.46
N ASN A 91 11.68 8.35 5.85
CA ASN A 91 11.72 6.90 6.02
C ASN A 91 10.76 6.40 7.11
N ALA A 92 10.65 7.12 8.24
CA ALA A 92 9.72 6.78 9.31
C ALA A 92 8.25 6.91 8.88
N ILE A 93 7.92 7.97 8.14
CA ILE A 93 6.57 8.19 7.59
C ILE A 93 6.24 7.17 6.50
N ALA A 94 7.18 6.90 5.59
CA ALA A 94 7.03 5.89 4.54
C ALA A 94 6.81 4.49 5.14
N GLY A 95 7.47 4.16 6.25
CA GLY A 95 7.25 2.92 6.99
C GLY A 95 5.84 2.80 7.60
N ILE A 96 5.17 3.90 7.91
CA ILE A 96 3.81 3.91 8.48
C ILE A 96 2.73 3.94 7.39
N LEU A 97 2.99 4.62 6.26
CA LEU A 97 2.08 4.69 5.12
C LEU A 97 2.13 3.45 4.23
N LEU A 98 3.30 2.81 4.13
CA LEU A 98 3.52 1.58 3.36
C LEU A 98 4.11 0.46 4.23
N PRO A 99 3.46 0.09 5.36
CA PRO A 99 4.03 -0.82 6.35
C PRO A 99 4.23 -2.25 5.84
N ASN A 100 3.48 -2.66 4.80
CA ASN A 100 3.61 -4.00 4.19
C ASN A 100 3.00 -4.14 2.78
N HIS A 101 2.50 -3.06 2.17
CA HIS A 101 1.84 -3.11 0.85
C HIS A 101 2.74 -2.68 -0.31
N GLY A 102 3.81 -1.91 -0.07
CA GLY A 102 4.67 -1.41 -1.16
C GLY A 102 5.37 -2.53 -1.95
N ARG A 103 5.98 -3.51 -1.24
CA ARG A 103 6.60 -4.67 -1.89
C ARG A 103 5.58 -5.55 -2.60
N ARG A 104 4.46 -5.85 -1.94
CA ARG A 104 3.37 -6.66 -2.54
C ARG A 104 2.70 -5.99 -3.74
N LEU A 105 2.55 -4.67 -3.75
CA LEU A 105 2.01 -3.96 -4.92
C LEU A 105 3.01 -3.96 -6.08
N VAL A 106 4.28 -3.65 -5.81
CA VAL A 106 5.32 -3.66 -6.86
C VAL A 106 5.48 -5.09 -7.42
N GLU A 107 5.46 -6.10 -6.56
CA GLU A 107 5.49 -7.51 -6.93
C GLU A 107 4.23 -7.88 -7.74
N LYS A 108 3.02 -7.53 -7.29
CA LYS A 108 1.79 -7.74 -8.08
C LYS A 108 1.83 -7.03 -9.44
N LEU A 109 2.35 -5.81 -9.51
CA LEU A 109 2.46 -5.04 -10.76
C LEU A 109 3.53 -5.64 -11.70
N TYR A 110 4.66 -6.08 -11.14
CA TYR A 110 5.74 -6.70 -11.90
C TYR A 110 5.33 -8.08 -12.40
N SER A 111 4.76 -8.92 -11.53
CA SER A 111 4.23 -10.23 -11.88
C SER A 111 3.13 -10.11 -12.92
N ARG A 112 2.20 -9.15 -12.81
CA ARG A 112 1.16 -8.97 -13.83
C ARG A 112 1.73 -8.65 -15.21
N ARG A 113 2.69 -7.72 -15.31
CA ARG A 113 3.37 -7.40 -16.58
C ARG A 113 4.17 -8.57 -17.15
N TYR A 114 4.72 -9.42 -16.28
CA TYR A 114 5.43 -10.63 -16.70
C TYR A 114 4.46 -11.68 -17.25
N LEU A 115 3.38 -11.96 -16.53
CA LEU A 115 2.35 -12.94 -16.90
C LEU A 115 1.59 -12.54 -18.18
N GLU A 116 1.39 -11.24 -18.42
CA GLU A 116 0.79 -10.68 -19.65
C GLU A 116 1.64 -10.98 -20.90
N LYS A 117 2.96 -11.11 -20.76
CA LYS A 117 3.87 -11.54 -21.83
C LYS A 117 3.99 -13.06 -21.95
N GLY A 118 3.30 -13.81 -21.07
CA GLY A 118 3.28 -15.26 -21.09
C GLY A 118 2.59 -15.85 -22.32
N PRO A 119 2.74 -17.16 -22.55
CA PRO A 119 2.17 -17.85 -23.72
C PRO A 119 0.64 -17.76 -23.73
N LYS A 120 0.05 -17.69 -24.93
CA LYS A 120 -1.40 -17.81 -25.10
C LYS A 120 -1.79 -19.29 -25.03
N ILE A 121 -2.62 -19.66 -24.07
CA ILE A 121 -3.01 -21.05 -23.83
C ILE A 121 -4.52 -21.18 -23.99
N VAL A 122 -4.94 -22.12 -24.84
CA VAL A 122 -6.34 -22.55 -24.91
C VAL A 122 -6.46 -23.91 -24.21
N ALA A 123 -7.24 -23.96 -23.13
CA ALA A 123 -7.50 -25.18 -22.38
C ALA A 123 -8.95 -25.63 -22.67
N ILE A 124 -9.12 -26.86 -23.13
CA ILE A 124 -10.42 -27.42 -23.53
C ILE A 124 -10.70 -28.63 -22.65
N GLY A 125 -11.89 -28.69 -22.05
CA GLY A 125 -12.31 -29.80 -21.20
C GLY A 125 -13.52 -29.45 -20.34
N GLY A 126 -13.77 -30.23 -19.30
CA GLY A 126 -14.87 -30.01 -18.34
C GLY A 126 -14.53 -30.51 -16.94
N GLY A 127 -15.53 -30.49 -16.07
CA GLY A 127 -15.40 -31.02 -14.71
C GLY A 127 -14.36 -30.32 -13.84
N THR A 128 -13.92 -31.05 -12.81
CA THR A 128 -12.95 -30.55 -11.82
C THR A 128 -11.52 -30.54 -12.37
N GLY A 129 -11.16 -31.44 -13.28
CA GLY A 129 -9.81 -31.54 -13.85
C GLY A 129 -9.37 -30.26 -14.56
N LEU A 130 -10.25 -29.68 -15.39
CA LEU A 130 -9.97 -28.41 -16.05
C LEU A 130 -9.78 -27.28 -15.03
N SER A 131 -10.64 -27.18 -14.01
CA SER A 131 -10.50 -26.13 -12.98
C SER A 131 -9.19 -26.21 -12.19
N VAL A 132 -8.70 -27.43 -11.89
CA VAL A 132 -7.41 -27.63 -11.21
C VAL A 132 -6.25 -27.21 -12.12
N LEU A 133 -6.29 -27.59 -13.40
CA LEU A 133 -5.31 -27.17 -14.38
C LEU A 133 -5.27 -25.64 -14.53
N LEU A 134 -6.43 -25.00 -14.67
CA LEU A 134 -6.54 -23.54 -14.79
C LEU A 134 -6.00 -22.80 -13.55
N ARG A 135 -6.25 -23.35 -12.35
CA ARG A 135 -5.72 -22.79 -11.08
C ARG A 135 -4.19 -22.84 -11.03
N GLY A 136 -3.56 -23.84 -11.63
CA GLY A 136 -2.11 -23.89 -11.78
C GLY A 136 -1.60 -22.98 -12.90
N LEU A 137 -2.25 -23.00 -14.07
CA LEU A 137 -1.82 -22.24 -15.25
C LEU A 137 -1.82 -20.72 -15.03
N LYS A 138 -2.75 -20.19 -14.21
CA LYS A 138 -2.82 -18.74 -13.95
C LYS A 138 -1.58 -18.15 -13.29
N GLU A 139 -0.77 -18.99 -12.64
CA GLU A 139 0.52 -18.61 -12.04
C GLU A 139 1.62 -18.41 -13.10
N TYR A 140 1.40 -18.86 -14.35
CA TYR A 140 2.39 -18.80 -15.43
C TYR A 140 2.00 -17.86 -16.58
N THR A 141 0.70 -17.61 -16.78
CA THR A 141 0.23 -16.63 -17.77
C THR A 141 -1.18 -16.11 -17.45
N THR A 142 -1.45 -14.86 -17.83
CA THR A 142 -2.82 -14.31 -17.85
C THR A 142 -3.55 -14.55 -19.17
N ASN A 143 -2.87 -15.11 -20.18
CA ASN A 143 -3.41 -15.28 -21.54
C ASN A 143 -4.09 -16.65 -21.70
N ILE A 144 -5.03 -16.96 -20.81
CA ILE A 144 -5.72 -18.25 -20.78
C ILE A 144 -7.12 -18.10 -21.36
N THR A 145 -7.48 -18.95 -22.32
CA THR A 145 -8.84 -19.14 -22.79
C THR A 145 -9.30 -20.54 -22.40
N ALA A 146 -10.34 -20.63 -21.58
CA ALA A 146 -10.94 -21.90 -21.19
C ALA A 146 -12.19 -22.17 -22.04
N VAL A 147 -12.18 -23.26 -22.81
CA VAL A 147 -13.37 -23.78 -23.50
C VAL A 147 -13.93 -24.90 -22.63
N VAL A 148 -15.01 -24.58 -21.92
CA VAL A 148 -15.59 -25.46 -20.92
C VAL A 148 -16.74 -26.25 -21.54
N THR A 149 -16.59 -27.56 -21.62
CA THR A 149 -17.69 -28.47 -21.92
C THR A 149 -18.56 -28.60 -20.69
N VAL A 150 -19.86 -28.39 -20.85
CA VAL A 150 -20.82 -28.54 -19.76
C VAL A 150 -21.17 -30.02 -19.64
N THR A 151 -20.44 -30.72 -18.77
CA THR A 151 -20.63 -32.15 -18.49
C THR A 151 -21.42 -32.40 -17.21
N ASP A 152 -21.56 -31.37 -16.38
CA ASP A 152 -22.25 -31.43 -15.09
C ASP A 152 -23.76 -31.61 -15.28
N ASP A 153 -24.30 -32.78 -14.95
CA ASP A 153 -25.73 -33.11 -15.03
C ASP A 153 -26.32 -33.50 -13.67
N GLY A 154 -25.52 -33.47 -12.60
CA GLY A 154 -25.92 -33.84 -11.25
C GLY A 154 -26.24 -32.67 -10.30
N GLY A 155 -27.09 -32.95 -9.30
CA GLY A 155 -27.35 -32.07 -8.15
C GLY A 155 -27.94 -30.70 -8.52
N SER A 156 -27.35 -29.63 -7.99
CA SER A 156 -27.84 -28.26 -8.21
C SER A 156 -27.77 -27.81 -9.68
N SER A 157 -26.77 -28.26 -10.44
CA SER A 157 -26.60 -27.85 -11.84
C SER A 157 -27.65 -28.53 -12.73
N GLY A 158 -27.91 -29.82 -12.51
CA GLY A 158 -28.98 -30.57 -13.19
C GLY A 158 -30.37 -30.03 -12.88
N ARG A 159 -30.68 -29.76 -11.60
CA ARG A 159 -31.96 -29.15 -11.21
C ARG A 159 -32.22 -27.83 -11.91
N LEU A 160 -31.22 -26.94 -11.99
CA LEU A 160 -31.38 -25.65 -12.69
C LEU A 160 -31.56 -25.82 -14.19
N ARG A 161 -30.90 -26.82 -14.81
CA ARG A 161 -31.15 -27.17 -16.21
C ARG A 161 -32.60 -27.61 -16.43
N ASP A 162 -33.11 -28.47 -15.56
CA ASP A 162 -34.45 -29.06 -15.73
C ASP A 162 -35.56 -28.05 -15.37
N GLU A 163 -35.36 -27.22 -14.34
CA GLU A 163 -36.33 -26.20 -13.88
C GLU A 163 -36.33 -24.93 -14.75
N MET A 164 -35.17 -24.49 -15.27
CA MET A 164 -35.03 -23.22 -16.00
C MET A 164 -34.62 -23.37 -17.47
N GLY A 165 -34.42 -24.59 -17.98
CA GLY A 165 -34.04 -24.83 -19.37
C GLY A 165 -32.65 -24.29 -19.76
N MET A 166 -31.81 -23.95 -18.77
CA MET A 166 -30.48 -23.37 -18.99
C MET A 166 -29.39 -24.44 -19.09
N LEU A 167 -28.23 -24.09 -19.64
CA LEU A 167 -27.06 -24.97 -19.57
C LEU A 167 -26.61 -25.13 -18.10
N PRO A 168 -26.20 -26.34 -17.67
CA PRO A 168 -25.71 -26.54 -16.31
C PRO A 168 -24.54 -25.62 -15.93
N PRO A 169 -24.66 -24.79 -14.88
CA PRO A 169 -23.66 -23.76 -14.59
C PRO A 169 -22.40 -24.25 -13.84
N GLY A 170 -22.41 -25.50 -13.34
CA GLY A 170 -21.40 -25.97 -12.37
C GLY A 170 -19.95 -25.99 -12.85
N ASP A 171 -19.71 -26.56 -14.04
CA ASP A 171 -18.35 -26.64 -14.61
C ASP A 171 -17.77 -25.24 -14.90
N ILE A 172 -18.61 -24.35 -15.44
CA ILE A 172 -18.24 -22.95 -15.71
C ILE A 172 -17.96 -22.22 -14.39
N ARG A 173 -18.80 -22.41 -13.36
CA ARG A 173 -18.57 -21.84 -12.01
C ARG A 173 -17.20 -22.23 -11.46
N ASN A 174 -16.84 -23.51 -11.54
CA ASN A 174 -15.55 -23.99 -11.03
C ASN A 174 -14.38 -23.38 -11.80
N CYS A 175 -14.48 -23.28 -13.13
CA CYS A 175 -13.45 -22.66 -13.97
C CYS A 175 -13.30 -21.14 -13.70
N LEU A 176 -14.43 -20.43 -13.51
CA LEU A 176 -14.44 -19.03 -13.13
C LEU A 176 -13.72 -18.81 -11.79
N LEU A 177 -14.03 -19.62 -10.78
CA LEU A 177 -13.37 -19.57 -9.46
C LEU A 177 -11.89 -19.98 -9.51
N ALA A 178 -11.51 -20.84 -10.45
CA ALA A 178 -10.12 -21.21 -10.63
C ALA A 178 -9.29 -20.02 -11.12
N LEU A 179 -9.82 -19.28 -12.10
CA LEU A 179 -9.15 -18.15 -12.76
C LEU A 179 -9.30 -16.82 -12.03
N SER A 180 -10.23 -16.70 -11.07
CA SER A 180 -10.45 -15.46 -10.34
C SER A 180 -9.31 -15.14 -9.36
N ASP A 181 -8.92 -13.87 -9.25
CA ASP A 181 -8.02 -13.33 -8.20
C ASP A 181 -8.88 -12.80 -7.05
N THR A 182 -9.61 -13.71 -6.41
CA THR A 182 -10.61 -13.38 -5.40
C THR A 182 -10.13 -13.76 -4.01
N GLY A 183 -10.45 -12.94 -3.01
CA GLY A 183 -10.13 -13.25 -1.62
C GLY A 183 -10.90 -14.49 -1.09
N PRO A 184 -10.44 -15.08 0.03
CA PRO A 184 -11.01 -16.32 0.57
C PRO A 184 -12.51 -16.27 0.82
N LEU A 185 -13.04 -15.09 1.21
CA LEU A 185 -14.46 -14.90 1.50
C LEU A 185 -15.34 -15.10 0.25
N LEU A 186 -14.93 -14.58 -0.90
CA LEU A 186 -15.73 -14.66 -2.12
C LEU A 186 -15.69 -16.08 -2.71
N GLU A 187 -14.55 -16.77 -2.58
CA GLU A 187 -14.43 -18.19 -2.92
C GLU A 187 -15.38 -19.04 -2.06
N GLN A 188 -15.40 -18.81 -0.74
CA GLN A 188 -16.33 -19.47 0.17
C GLN A 188 -17.79 -19.18 -0.16
N LEU A 189 -18.12 -17.94 -0.53
CA LEU A 189 -19.48 -17.56 -0.90
C LEU A 189 -19.94 -18.29 -2.16
N PHE A 190 -19.11 -18.31 -3.22
CA PHE A 190 -19.46 -18.99 -4.47
C PHE A 190 -19.52 -20.52 -4.32
N GLN A 191 -18.73 -21.09 -3.40
CA GLN A 191 -18.78 -22.50 -3.06
C GLN A 191 -19.89 -22.84 -2.05
N HIS A 192 -20.56 -21.85 -1.46
CA HIS A 192 -21.59 -22.07 -0.46
C HIS A 192 -22.73 -22.91 -1.04
N ARG A 193 -23.13 -23.92 -0.26
CA ARG A 193 -24.30 -24.76 -0.54
C ARG A 193 -25.31 -24.55 0.57
N PHE A 194 -26.53 -24.20 0.18
CA PHE A 194 -27.63 -23.99 1.10
C PHE A 194 -27.97 -25.31 1.81
N LYS A 195 -28.06 -25.25 3.15
CA LYS A 195 -28.53 -26.31 4.03
C LYS A 195 -29.94 -25.94 4.49
N GLY A 196 -30.87 -26.89 4.52
CA GLY A 196 -32.26 -26.66 4.87
C GLY A 196 -33.11 -27.87 4.52
N SER A 197 -34.43 -27.75 4.50
CA SER A 197 -35.35 -28.83 4.11
C SER A 197 -36.23 -28.50 2.89
N GLU A 198 -36.24 -27.24 2.43
CA GLU A 198 -37.19 -26.80 1.39
C GLU A 198 -36.61 -25.75 0.43
N GLY A 199 -36.98 -25.88 -0.85
CA GLY A 199 -36.68 -24.95 -1.95
C GLY A 199 -35.22 -24.86 -2.36
N LEU A 200 -34.43 -24.14 -1.57
CA LEU A 200 -33.02 -23.85 -1.84
C LEU A 200 -32.08 -24.97 -1.41
N GLU A 201 -32.58 -25.98 -0.69
CA GLU A 201 -31.76 -27.08 -0.19
C GLU A 201 -30.92 -27.71 -1.31
N GLY A 202 -29.63 -27.85 -1.05
CA GLY A 202 -28.70 -28.47 -1.98
C GLY A 202 -28.28 -27.58 -3.15
N HIS A 203 -28.87 -26.39 -3.35
CA HIS A 203 -28.37 -25.44 -4.35
C HIS A 203 -27.03 -24.85 -3.94
N SER A 204 -26.17 -24.63 -4.92
CA SER A 204 -24.99 -23.79 -4.75
C SER A 204 -25.34 -22.33 -5.02
N PHE A 205 -24.92 -21.43 -4.13
CA PHE A 205 -25.05 -19.99 -4.36
C PHE A 205 -24.42 -19.58 -5.70
N GLY A 206 -23.20 -20.05 -5.99
CA GLY A 206 -22.55 -19.73 -7.26
C GLY A 206 -23.31 -20.20 -8.50
N ASN A 207 -24.03 -21.33 -8.42
CA ASN A 207 -24.88 -21.79 -9.51
C ASN A 207 -26.10 -20.87 -9.70
N LEU A 208 -26.75 -20.47 -8.59
CA LEU A 208 -27.89 -19.54 -8.63
C LEU A 208 -27.48 -18.15 -9.10
N PHE A 209 -26.29 -17.69 -8.68
CA PHE A 209 -25.71 -16.43 -9.14
C PHE A 209 -25.52 -16.43 -10.65
N LEU A 210 -24.96 -17.51 -11.21
CA LEU A 210 -24.80 -17.63 -12.67
C LEU A 210 -26.16 -17.71 -13.38
N ALA A 211 -27.09 -18.47 -12.81
CA ALA A 211 -28.44 -18.62 -13.34
C ALA A 211 -29.23 -17.30 -13.37
N ALA A 212 -28.99 -16.40 -12.41
CA ALA A 212 -29.60 -15.07 -12.39
C ALA A 212 -28.99 -14.08 -13.41
N MET A 213 -27.82 -14.40 -13.95
CA MET A 213 -27.09 -13.56 -14.91
C MET A 213 -27.28 -13.98 -16.37
N THR A 214 -27.85 -15.17 -16.60
CA THR A 214 -28.16 -15.76 -17.92
C THR A 214 -29.62 -15.58 -18.26
#